data_AF-A0A1H7VEL0-F1
#
_entry.id   AF-A0A1H7VEL0-F1
#
_cell.length_a   1.000
_cell.length_b   1.000
_cell.length_c   1.000
_cell.angle_alpha   90.00
_cell.angle_beta   90.00
_cell.angle_gamma   90.00
#
_symmetry.space_group_name_H-M   'P 1'
#
loop_
_entity.id
_entity.type
_entity.pdbx_description
1 polymer ?
#
loop_
_entity_poly.entity_id
_entity_poly.type
_entity_poly.pdbx_seq_one_letter_code
_entity_poly.pdbx_strand_id
1 'polypeptide(L)'
;MTPHAHPRADAPSGMIGRVGGQEVPRERLERRLTELHDGPLHAALPAPGTSEHRQLTRWVTQVILTEALCEQTAADLGLTPLEGGPLAPVAAVELGSINAAAYNGNPWVRAVYVHVTVGVTVPEEWRTPPPESQDGRSERGASDEPPGETRPGSDQPPEERRPATHERRGEGQPIRNKSPQKGQPAADEPPRERPGERRSAVDGLPGETRSASGRLLVRHRLYADRASAGLATPEDLDSLGMVTLDSLPRAVAEAIRRHPHGTLVGPVADALGWHVATATPSPAPPPPSQPHHRRQPLLEAARRRAFTRWLDDMRARKVELVPGLEHPGDPRQPDNHHKH
;
A
#
# COMPACT_ATOMS: atom_id res chain seq x y z
N MET A 1 -50.99 38.17 -8.17
CA MET A 1 -50.06 37.17 -7.58
C MET A 1 -49.74 36.16 -8.68
N THR A 2 -48.63 36.39 -9.37
CA THR A 2 -48.09 35.48 -10.38
C THR A 2 -47.32 34.38 -9.65
N PRO A 3 -47.62 33.09 -9.84
CA PRO A 3 -46.83 32.05 -9.19
C PRO A 3 -45.47 31.97 -9.89
N HIS A 4 -44.40 32.23 -9.13
CA HIS A 4 -43.03 31.94 -9.56
C HIS A 4 -42.88 30.43 -9.72
N ALA A 5 -42.93 29.97 -10.97
CA ALA A 5 -42.46 28.66 -11.36
C ALA A 5 -40.99 28.54 -10.93
N HIS A 6 -40.73 27.68 -9.95
CA HIS A 6 -39.38 27.25 -9.62
C HIS A 6 -38.83 26.50 -10.85
N PRO A 7 -37.56 26.71 -11.24
CA PRO A 7 -36.97 25.93 -12.33
C PRO A 7 -37.03 24.46 -11.93
N ARG A 8 -37.72 23.65 -12.74
CA ARG A 8 -37.64 22.19 -12.65
C ARG A 8 -36.16 21.85 -12.80
N ALA A 9 -35.60 21.12 -11.84
CA ALA A 9 -34.28 20.52 -11.98
C ALA A 9 -34.21 19.83 -13.35
N ASP A 10 -33.19 20.16 -14.15
CA ASP A 10 -32.99 19.62 -15.48
C ASP A 10 -33.23 18.10 -15.46
N ALA A 11 -34.08 17.62 -16.38
CA ALA A 11 -34.22 16.19 -16.57
C ALA A 11 -32.83 15.60 -16.77
N PRO A 12 -32.45 14.53 -16.05
CA PRO A 12 -31.14 13.94 -16.22
C PRO A 12 -31.00 13.54 -17.70
N SER A 13 -29.90 13.98 -18.34
CA SER A 13 -29.60 13.61 -19.72
C SER A 13 -29.82 12.11 -19.91
N GLY A 14 -30.45 11.69 -21.01
CA GLY A 14 -30.71 10.28 -21.32
C GLY A 14 -29.44 9.42 -21.43
N MET A 15 -28.26 10.04 -21.33
CA MET A 15 -26.95 9.42 -21.31
C MET A 15 -26.14 9.81 -20.06
N ILE A 16 -25.10 9.02 -19.76
CA ILE A 16 -24.07 9.37 -18.76
C ILE A 16 -22.84 10.01 -19.39
N GLY A 17 -22.67 9.83 -20.70
CA GLY A 17 -21.55 10.35 -21.49
C GLY A 17 -21.50 9.71 -22.87
N ARG A 18 -20.45 10.02 -23.62
CA ARG A 18 -20.10 9.40 -24.90
C ARG A 18 -18.73 8.76 -24.84
N VAL A 19 -18.57 7.68 -25.59
CA VAL A 19 -17.29 7.01 -25.79
C VAL A 19 -17.07 6.86 -27.29
N GLY A 20 -16.02 7.50 -27.82
CA GLY A 20 -15.73 7.49 -29.25
C GLY A 20 -16.92 7.97 -30.10
N GLY A 21 -17.63 9.00 -29.63
CA GLY A 21 -18.83 9.56 -30.25
C GLY A 21 -20.14 8.79 -30.00
N GLN A 22 -20.08 7.54 -29.50
CA GLN A 22 -21.26 6.73 -29.20
C GLN A 22 -21.83 7.07 -27.83
N GLU A 23 -23.14 7.24 -27.72
CA GLU A 23 -23.79 7.51 -26.43
C GLU A 23 -23.79 6.29 -25.52
N VAL A 24 -23.50 6.51 -24.24
CA VAL A 24 -23.66 5.50 -23.19
C VAL A 24 -24.95 5.83 -22.41
N PRO A 25 -26.00 5.00 -22.52
CA PRO A 25 -27.31 5.31 -21.94
C PRO A 25 -27.29 5.40 -20.42
N ARG A 26 -28.11 6.31 -19.87
CA ARG A 26 -28.34 6.44 -18.43
C ARG A 26 -28.99 5.19 -17.81
N GLU A 27 -29.81 4.50 -18.57
CA GLU A 27 -30.43 3.24 -18.15
C GLU A 27 -29.38 2.19 -17.72
N ARG A 28 -28.18 2.16 -18.35
CA ARG A 28 -27.10 1.23 -17.96
C ARG A 28 -26.59 1.50 -16.55
N LEU A 29 -26.52 2.78 -16.15
CA LEU A 29 -26.15 3.20 -14.80
C LEU A 29 -27.24 2.85 -13.79
N GLU A 30 -28.49 3.19 -14.10
CA GLU A 30 -29.63 2.93 -13.22
C GLU A 30 -29.80 1.44 -12.95
N ARG A 31 -29.75 0.60 -14.00
CA ARG A 31 -29.77 -0.85 -13.86
C ARG A 31 -28.67 -1.36 -12.94
N ARG A 32 -27.43 -0.89 -13.13
CA ARG A 32 -26.29 -1.34 -12.29
C ARG A 32 -26.44 -0.91 -10.83
N LEU A 33 -26.95 0.30 -10.57
CA LEU A 33 -27.22 0.77 -9.21
C LEU A 33 -28.32 -0.06 -8.53
N THR A 34 -29.40 -0.37 -9.27
CA THR A 34 -30.45 -1.27 -8.78
C THR A 34 -29.91 -2.65 -8.46
N GLU A 35 -29.14 -3.27 -9.37
CA GLU A 35 -28.49 -4.57 -9.13
C GLU A 35 -27.60 -4.58 -7.89
N LEU A 36 -26.86 -3.50 -7.63
CA LEU A 36 -26.04 -3.37 -6.42
C LEU A 36 -26.91 -3.28 -5.15
N HIS A 37 -27.99 -2.49 -5.19
CA HIS A 37 -28.91 -2.31 -4.07
C HIS A 37 -29.82 -3.52 -3.80
N ASP A 38 -30.09 -4.34 -4.81
CA ASP A 38 -30.81 -5.61 -4.66
C ASP A 38 -29.87 -6.78 -4.31
N GLY A 39 -28.56 -6.53 -4.32
CA GLY A 39 -27.52 -7.53 -4.14
C GLY A 39 -27.21 -7.89 -2.68
N PRO A 40 -26.35 -8.91 -2.47
CA PRO A 40 -25.98 -9.39 -1.13
C PRO A 40 -25.21 -8.36 -0.29
N LEU A 41 -24.63 -7.33 -0.92
CA LEU A 41 -23.87 -6.27 -0.25
C LEU A 41 -24.69 -4.99 0.00
N HIS A 42 -26.01 -5.00 -0.22
CA HIS A 42 -26.86 -3.82 -0.12
C HIS A 42 -26.73 -3.07 1.22
N ALA A 43 -26.54 -3.80 2.33
CA ALA A 43 -26.39 -3.23 3.67
C ALA A 43 -25.13 -2.37 3.83
N ALA A 44 -24.12 -2.54 2.98
CA ALA A 44 -22.89 -1.75 2.96
C ALA A 44 -22.96 -0.55 2.01
N LEU A 45 -24.06 -0.38 1.25
CA LEU A 45 -24.19 0.67 0.26
C LEU A 45 -24.82 1.94 0.86
N PRO A 46 -24.38 3.14 0.43
CA PRO A 46 -25.01 4.40 0.81
C PRO A 46 -26.49 4.48 0.43
N ALA A 47 -27.32 4.96 1.36
CA ALA A 47 -28.73 5.17 1.11
C ALA A 47 -28.97 6.18 -0.03
N PRO A 48 -29.97 5.96 -0.91
CA PRO A 48 -30.32 6.91 -1.96
C PRO A 48 -30.55 8.33 -1.44
N GLY A 49 -30.11 9.33 -2.21
CA GLY A 49 -30.23 10.75 -1.86
C GLY A 49 -29.10 11.32 -0.97
N THR A 50 -28.24 10.47 -0.40
CA THR A 50 -27.06 10.92 0.39
C THR A 50 -25.91 11.43 -0.50
N SER A 51 -24.98 12.19 0.06
CA SER A 51 -23.71 12.56 -0.61
C SER A 51 -22.90 11.35 -1.03
N GLU A 52 -22.82 10.36 -0.16
CA GLU A 52 -22.12 9.10 -0.36
C GLU A 52 -22.76 8.31 -1.51
N HIS A 53 -24.10 8.35 -1.67
CA HIS A 53 -24.78 7.76 -2.82
C HIS A 53 -24.48 8.51 -4.13
N ARG A 54 -24.33 9.84 -4.10
CA ARG A 54 -23.87 10.60 -5.29
C ARG A 54 -22.44 10.22 -5.66
N GLN A 55 -21.55 10.02 -4.67
CA GLN A 55 -20.21 9.51 -4.92
C GLN A 55 -20.23 8.11 -5.53
N LEU A 56 -21.06 7.19 -5.00
CA LEU A 56 -21.26 5.86 -5.58
C LEU A 56 -21.75 5.97 -7.04
N THR A 57 -22.74 6.82 -7.31
CA THR A 57 -23.28 7.04 -8.65
C THR A 57 -22.20 7.50 -9.64
N ARG A 58 -21.36 8.46 -9.23
CA ARG A 58 -20.21 8.91 -10.02
C ARG A 58 -19.19 7.78 -10.22
N TRP A 59 -18.90 7.02 -9.17
CA TRP A 59 -17.96 5.89 -9.26
C TRP A 59 -18.45 4.81 -10.23
N VAL A 60 -19.72 4.39 -10.12
CA VAL A 60 -20.34 3.42 -11.04
C VAL A 60 -20.35 3.95 -12.48
N THR A 61 -20.59 5.26 -12.66
CA THR A 61 -20.49 5.90 -13.98
C THR A 61 -19.10 5.73 -14.58
N GLN A 62 -18.04 5.98 -13.81
CA GLN A 62 -16.66 5.81 -14.29
C GLN A 62 -16.34 4.35 -14.64
N VAL A 63 -16.85 3.39 -13.86
CA VAL A 63 -16.73 1.96 -14.19
C VAL A 63 -17.40 1.65 -15.53
N ILE A 64 -18.65 2.09 -15.72
CA ILE A 64 -19.41 1.84 -16.96
C ILE A 64 -18.74 2.47 -18.18
N LEU A 65 -18.24 3.70 -18.07
CA LEU A 65 -17.54 4.34 -19.19
C LEU A 65 -16.23 3.65 -19.54
N THR A 66 -15.55 3.08 -18.54
CA THR A 66 -14.35 2.27 -18.73
C THR A 66 -14.67 0.96 -19.44
N GLU A 67 -15.74 0.30 -19.03
CA GLU A 67 -16.27 -0.90 -19.70
C GLU A 67 -16.62 -0.59 -21.16
N ALA A 68 -17.40 0.45 -21.42
CA ALA A 68 -17.81 0.87 -22.76
C ALA A 68 -16.60 1.22 -23.66
N LEU A 69 -15.58 1.88 -23.09
CA LEU A 69 -14.32 2.17 -23.79
C LEU A 69 -13.58 0.91 -24.20
N CYS A 70 -13.49 -0.09 -23.31
CA CYS A 70 -12.85 -1.36 -23.62
C CYS A 70 -13.69 -2.21 -24.59
N GLU A 71 -15.02 -2.19 -24.47
CA GLU A 71 -15.95 -2.85 -25.41
C GLU A 71 -15.77 -2.32 -26.83
N GLN A 72 -15.78 -0.98 -26.99
CA GLN A 72 -15.57 -0.35 -28.30
C GLN A 72 -14.16 -0.63 -28.83
N THR A 73 -13.13 -0.50 -27.98
CA THR A 73 -11.75 -0.78 -28.38
C THR A 73 -11.56 -2.23 -28.81
N ALA A 74 -12.18 -3.18 -28.10
CA ALA A 74 -12.13 -4.59 -28.44
C ALA A 74 -12.83 -4.87 -29.78
N ALA A 75 -13.97 -4.24 -30.05
CA ALA A 75 -14.67 -4.34 -31.32
C ALA A 75 -13.82 -3.77 -32.48
N ASP A 76 -13.24 -2.58 -32.30
CA ASP A 76 -12.35 -1.93 -33.28
C ASP A 76 -11.13 -2.82 -33.63
N LEU A 77 -10.63 -3.57 -32.64
CA LEU A 77 -9.47 -4.45 -32.78
C LEU A 77 -9.82 -5.90 -33.13
N GLY A 78 -11.10 -6.25 -33.24
CA GLY A 78 -11.56 -7.62 -33.51
C GLY A 78 -11.17 -8.64 -32.43
N LEU A 79 -11.11 -8.21 -31.17
CA LEU A 79 -10.79 -9.10 -30.03
C LEU A 79 -11.99 -10.00 -29.68
N THR A 80 -11.72 -11.04 -28.89
CA THR A 80 -12.76 -11.92 -28.31
C THR A 80 -12.87 -11.68 -26.80
N PRO A 81 -14.05 -11.83 -26.19
CA PRO A 81 -14.22 -11.64 -24.75
C PRO A 81 -13.39 -12.68 -24.00
N LEU A 82 -12.70 -12.26 -22.95
CA LEU A 82 -11.85 -13.14 -22.15
C LEU A 82 -12.51 -13.42 -20.80
N GLU A 83 -12.91 -14.67 -20.57
CA GLU A 83 -13.41 -15.11 -19.27
C GLU A 83 -12.29 -15.18 -18.22
N GLY A 84 -12.63 -14.92 -16.96
CA GLY A 84 -11.66 -14.90 -15.89
C GLY A 84 -12.25 -14.54 -14.53
N GLY A 85 -11.55 -14.95 -13.47
CA GLY A 85 -11.88 -14.59 -12.10
C GLY A 85 -11.43 -13.17 -11.72
N PRO A 86 -11.82 -12.69 -10.53
CA PRO A 86 -11.42 -11.38 -10.05
C PRO A 86 -9.90 -11.27 -9.84
N LEU A 87 -9.37 -10.06 -9.95
CA LEU A 87 -7.99 -9.75 -9.58
C LEU A 87 -7.73 -10.11 -8.11
N ALA A 88 -6.53 -10.61 -7.83
CA ALA A 88 -6.04 -10.73 -6.47
C ALA A 88 -6.03 -9.35 -5.77
N PRO A 89 -6.20 -9.28 -4.43
CA PRO A 89 -6.35 -8.00 -3.72
C PRO A 89 -5.24 -6.98 -4.00
N VAL A 90 -3.98 -7.42 -4.03
CA VAL A 90 -2.84 -6.54 -4.33
C VAL A 90 -2.93 -5.98 -5.77
N ALA A 91 -3.29 -6.82 -6.73
CA ALA A 91 -3.45 -6.41 -8.12
C ALA A 91 -4.62 -5.42 -8.31
N ALA A 92 -5.71 -5.60 -7.56
CA ALA A 92 -6.83 -4.68 -7.55
C ALA A 92 -6.45 -3.30 -6.99
N VAL A 93 -5.66 -3.26 -5.90
CA VAL A 93 -5.14 -2.00 -5.33
C VAL A 93 -4.23 -1.28 -6.31
N GLU A 94 -3.30 -1.99 -6.94
CA GLU A 94 -2.38 -1.41 -7.93
C GLU A 94 -3.10 -0.85 -9.16
N LEU A 95 -4.20 -1.48 -9.58
CA LEU A 95 -4.97 -1.03 -10.73
C LEU A 95 -5.91 0.14 -10.40
N GLY A 96 -6.27 0.30 -9.13
CA GLY A 96 -7.22 1.30 -8.64
C GLY A 96 -8.68 0.83 -8.73
N SER A 97 -9.54 1.34 -7.86
CA SER A 97 -10.89 0.78 -7.62
C SER A 97 -11.77 0.73 -8.87
N ILE A 98 -11.82 1.81 -9.66
CA ILE A 98 -12.63 1.89 -10.89
C ILE A 98 -12.16 0.87 -11.92
N ASN A 99 -10.85 0.84 -12.18
CA ASN A 99 -10.26 -0.05 -13.18
C ASN A 99 -10.37 -1.52 -12.75
N ALA A 100 -10.16 -1.81 -11.47
CA ALA A 100 -10.29 -3.15 -10.90
C ALA A 100 -11.74 -3.65 -10.99
N ALA A 101 -12.72 -2.80 -10.69
CA ALA A 101 -14.13 -3.14 -10.83
C ALA A 101 -14.50 -3.43 -12.29
N ALA A 102 -14.07 -2.58 -13.23
CA ALA A 102 -14.29 -2.80 -14.66
C ALA A 102 -13.63 -4.10 -15.15
N TYR A 103 -12.38 -4.37 -14.74
CA TYR A 103 -11.66 -5.60 -15.08
C TYR A 103 -12.36 -6.86 -14.55
N ASN A 104 -12.82 -6.82 -13.30
CA ASN A 104 -13.50 -7.95 -12.68
C ASN A 104 -14.88 -8.20 -13.31
N GLY A 105 -15.61 -7.12 -13.63
CA GLY A 105 -17.00 -7.17 -14.10
C GLY A 105 -17.19 -7.41 -15.60
N ASN A 106 -16.14 -7.27 -16.43
CA ASN A 106 -16.32 -7.26 -17.88
C ASN A 106 -15.22 -8.03 -18.65
N PRO A 107 -15.58 -9.07 -19.44
CA PRO A 107 -14.60 -9.87 -20.18
C PRO A 107 -13.89 -9.11 -21.31
N TRP A 108 -14.47 -8.02 -21.82
CA TRP A 108 -13.83 -7.17 -22.83
C TRP A 108 -12.70 -6.33 -22.24
N VAL A 109 -12.84 -5.87 -20.99
CA VAL A 109 -11.77 -5.17 -20.28
C VAL A 109 -10.57 -6.09 -20.09
N ARG A 110 -10.80 -7.38 -19.80
CA ARG A 110 -9.73 -8.39 -19.70
C ARG A 110 -9.06 -8.66 -21.05
N ALA A 111 -9.84 -8.76 -22.12
CA ALA A 111 -9.30 -8.94 -23.47
C ALA A 111 -8.39 -7.78 -23.89
N VAL A 112 -8.85 -6.54 -23.67
CA VAL A 112 -8.06 -5.33 -23.94
C VAL A 112 -6.82 -5.27 -23.05
N TYR A 113 -6.92 -5.59 -21.75
CA TYR A 113 -5.77 -5.66 -20.85
C TYR A 113 -4.68 -6.59 -21.41
N VAL A 114 -5.03 -7.81 -21.82
CA VAL A 114 -4.06 -8.76 -22.40
C VAL A 114 -3.46 -8.20 -23.69
N HIS A 115 -4.29 -7.66 -24.58
CA HIS A 115 -3.84 -7.10 -25.85
C HIS A 115 -2.83 -5.96 -25.67
N VAL A 116 -3.18 -4.94 -24.88
CA VAL A 116 -2.33 -3.74 -24.73
C VAL A 116 -1.10 -3.98 -23.88
N THR A 117 -1.06 -5.08 -23.11
CA THR A 117 0.07 -5.41 -22.24
C THR A 117 0.96 -6.55 -22.74
N VAL A 118 0.68 -7.10 -23.93
CA VAL A 118 1.42 -8.25 -24.49
C VAL A 118 2.92 -7.97 -24.63
N GLY A 119 3.28 -6.76 -25.04
CA GLY A 119 4.68 -6.33 -25.25
C GLY A 119 5.35 -5.67 -24.04
N VAL A 120 4.66 -5.59 -22.90
CA VAL A 120 5.23 -4.94 -21.70
C VAL A 120 6.34 -5.81 -21.13
N THR A 121 7.44 -5.16 -20.76
CA THR A 121 8.56 -5.78 -20.05
C THR A 121 8.74 -5.14 -18.68
N VAL A 122 9.47 -5.79 -17.78
CA VAL A 122 9.84 -5.21 -16.49
C VAL A 122 10.73 -3.99 -16.74
N PRO A 123 10.36 -2.78 -16.27
CA PRO A 123 11.19 -1.59 -16.39
C PRO A 123 12.61 -1.82 -15.84
N GLU A 124 13.63 -1.25 -16.46
CA GLU A 124 15.02 -1.45 -16.05
C GLU A 124 15.22 -1.01 -14.59
N GLU A 125 14.59 0.10 -14.19
CA GLU A 125 14.66 0.64 -12.85
C GLU A 125 14.04 -0.28 -11.77
N TRP A 126 13.27 -1.29 -12.17
CA TRP A 126 12.70 -2.30 -11.24
C TRP A 126 13.54 -3.57 -11.16
N ARG A 127 14.53 -3.72 -12.05
CA ARG A 127 15.45 -4.86 -12.04
C ARG A 127 16.47 -4.59 -10.95
N THR A 128 16.56 -5.49 -9.97
CA THR A 128 17.66 -5.44 -9.00
C THR A 128 18.97 -5.62 -9.77
N PRO A 129 19.92 -4.68 -9.73
CA PRO A 129 21.23 -4.91 -10.33
C PRO A 129 21.87 -6.12 -9.66
N PRO A 130 22.58 -6.98 -10.42
CA PRO A 130 23.36 -8.05 -9.80
C PRO A 130 24.32 -7.42 -8.78
N PRO A 131 24.62 -8.11 -7.66
CA PRO A 131 25.63 -7.61 -6.74
C PRO A 131 26.93 -7.42 -7.51
N GLU A 132 27.36 -6.18 -7.68
CA GLU A 132 28.68 -5.87 -8.21
C GLU A 132 29.69 -6.61 -7.33
N SER A 133 30.53 -7.43 -7.95
CA SER A 133 31.67 -8.06 -7.31
C SER A 133 32.51 -6.97 -6.66
N GLN A 134 32.45 -6.87 -5.33
CA GLN A 134 33.33 -6.02 -4.52
C GLN A 134 34.79 -6.52 -4.53
N ASP A 135 35.22 -7.20 -5.58
CA ASP A 135 36.62 -7.51 -5.89
C ASP A 135 37.17 -6.42 -6.80
N GLY A 136 37.06 -5.19 -6.31
CA GLY A 136 37.55 -3.97 -6.96
C GLY A 136 38.35 -3.14 -5.98
N ARG A 137 39.17 -3.78 -5.14
CA ARG A 137 40.24 -3.11 -4.40
C ARG A 137 41.25 -2.60 -5.44
N SER A 138 40.96 -1.45 -6.04
CA SER A 138 41.94 -0.67 -6.77
C SER A 138 42.98 -0.20 -5.77
N GLU A 139 44.11 -0.92 -5.73
CA GLU A 139 45.38 -0.38 -5.26
C GLU A 139 45.70 0.84 -6.13
N ARG A 140 45.26 2.02 -5.70
CA ARG A 140 45.81 3.27 -6.19
C ARG A 140 47.20 3.40 -5.59
N GLY A 141 48.19 3.28 -6.46
CA GLY A 141 49.59 3.54 -6.18
C GLY A 141 49.77 4.88 -5.48
N ALA A 142 50.63 4.85 -4.47
CA ALA A 142 51.17 6.04 -3.84
C ALA A 142 51.90 6.89 -4.89
N SER A 143 51.55 8.15 -4.96
CA SER A 143 52.44 9.20 -5.45
C SER A 143 52.15 10.43 -4.59
N ASP A 144 53.06 10.64 -3.64
CA ASP A 144 53.22 11.85 -2.86
C ASP A 144 53.55 13.02 -3.81
N GLU A 145 52.75 14.07 -3.80
CA GLU A 145 53.23 15.43 -4.03
C GLU A 145 52.22 16.46 -3.46
N PRO A 146 52.65 17.43 -2.63
CA PRO A 146 51.73 18.40 -2.03
C PRO A 146 51.63 19.67 -2.91
N PRO A 147 50.46 20.33 -3.02
CA PRO A 147 50.40 21.65 -3.63
C PRO A 147 50.74 22.74 -2.60
N GLY A 148 51.69 23.60 -2.97
CA GLY A 148 52.02 24.82 -2.25
C GLY A 148 50.94 25.90 -2.40
N GLU A 149 50.72 26.63 -1.31
CA GLU A 149 49.89 27.83 -1.26
C GLU A 149 50.56 29.01 -2.00
N THR A 150 49.79 29.73 -2.81
CA THR A 150 49.95 31.18 -2.98
C THR A 150 48.67 31.81 -3.54
N ARG A 151 48.12 32.77 -2.78
CA ARG A 151 47.16 33.82 -3.18
C ARG A 151 47.96 35.16 -3.21
N PRO A 152 47.40 36.33 -3.60
CA PRO A 152 46.18 36.66 -4.37
C PRO A 152 46.46 37.68 -5.51
N GLY A 153 45.45 38.01 -6.32
CA GLY A 153 45.48 39.14 -7.25
C GLY A 153 44.07 39.62 -7.59
N SER A 154 43.71 40.75 -7.01
CA SER A 154 42.50 41.54 -7.18
C SER A 154 42.36 42.14 -8.58
N ASP A 155 41.14 42.15 -9.12
CA ASP A 155 40.57 43.34 -9.79
C ASP A 155 39.06 43.17 -10.07
N GLN A 156 38.30 44.18 -9.63
CA GLN A 156 36.91 44.52 -10.00
C GLN A 156 36.95 46.03 -10.39
N PRO A 157 35.89 46.63 -10.96
CA PRO A 157 34.96 46.24 -12.03
C PRO A 157 34.93 47.37 -13.12
N PRO A 158 33.85 47.58 -13.92
CA PRO A 158 32.81 48.49 -13.42
C PRO A 158 31.34 48.22 -13.80
N GLU A 159 30.50 48.88 -13.00
CA GLU A 159 29.05 49.14 -13.03
C GLU A 159 28.39 49.56 -14.35
N GLU A 160 27.05 49.39 -14.40
CA GLU A 160 25.99 50.36 -14.82
C GLU A 160 24.76 49.60 -15.37
N ARG A 161 23.47 49.88 -15.12
CA ARG A 161 22.67 50.93 -14.47
C ARG A 161 21.30 50.33 -14.08
N ARG A 162 20.71 50.79 -12.97
CA ARG A 162 19.25 50.81 -12.72
C ARG A 162 18.68 52.15 -13.23
N PRO A 163 17.36 52.33 -13.45
CA PRO A 163 16.39 52.68 -12.38
C PRO A 163 15.06 51.88 -12.50
N ALA A 164 14.32 51.49 -11.47
CA ALA A 164 13.69 52.17 -10.31
C ALA A 164 12.21 52.55 -10.55
N THR A 165 11.47 52.61 -9.42
CA THR A 165 10.05 52.98 -9.19
C THR A 165 9.03 51.82 -9.21
N HIS A 166 8.10 51.68 -8.25
CA HIS A 166 7.80 52.40 -7.01
C HIS A 166 6.96 51.47 -6.09
N GLU A 167 7.18 51.60 -4.77
CA GLU A 167 6.25 51.56 -3.62
C GLU A 167 4.80 50.99 -3.80
N ARG A 168 4.13 50.37 -2.83
CA ARG A 168 4.15 50.53 -1.35
C ARG A 168 3.21 49.50 -0.69
N ARG A 169 3.55 49.12 0.55
CA ARG A 169 2.74 48.85 1.78
C ARG A 169 1.50 47.93 1.72
N GLY A 170 1.16 47.17 2.76
CA GLY A 170 1.58 47.17 4.18
C GLY A 170 1.46 45.75 4.75
N GLU A 171 2.33 45.38 5.70
CA GLU A 171 2.09 45.47 7.15
C GLU A 171 1.08 44.42 7.68
N GLY A 172 1.55 43.53 8.56
CA GLY A 172 0.66 42.65 9.34
C GLY A 172 1.29 41.33 9.79
N GLN A 173 2.01 41.37 10.91
CA GLN A 173 2.67 40.26 11.61
C GLN A 173 1.69 39.26 12.29
N PRO A 174 2.18 38.16 12.91
CA PRO A 174 1.55 36.84 12.88
C PRO A 174 0.59 36.58 14.05
N ILE A 175 -0.37 35.68 13.85
CA ILE A 175 -1.24 35.21 14.93
C ILE A 175 -1.03 33.71 15.17
N ARG A 176 -0.64 33.44 16.42
CA ARG A 176 -0.54 32.15 17.12
C ARG A 176 -1.86 31.38 17.11
N ASN A 177 -1.81 30.07 16.86
CA ASN A 177 -2.82 29.10 17.34
C ASN A 177 -2.07 28.02 18.13
N LYS A 178 -2.00 28.07 19.47
CA LYS A 178 -2.99 27.59 20.46
C LYS A 178 -3.37 26.12 20.26
N SER A 179 -2.63 25.26 20.97
CA SER A 179 -3.01 23.90 21.36
C SER A 179 -4.25 23.89 22.26
N PRO A 180 -5.10 22.85 22.24
CA PRO A 180 -6.07 22.60 23.29
C PRO A 180 -5.51 21.64 24.35
N GLN A 181 -5.45 22.14 25.60
CA GLN A 181 -5.34 21.34 26.81
C GLN A 181 -6.63 20.54 27.02
N LYS A 182 -6.52 19.26 27.39
CA LYS A 182 -7.58 18.50 28.06
C LYS A 182 -7.03 18.05 29.41
N GLY A 183 -7.69 18.50 30.48
CA GLY A 183 -7.29 18.23 31.86
C GLY A 183 -7.50 16.77 32.27
N GLN A 184 -6.56 16.27 33.05
CA GLN A 184 -6.68 15.10 33.92
C GLN A 184 -6.53 15.60 35.38
N PRO A 185 -7.25 15.05 36.36
CA PRO A 185 -6.89 15.21 37.76
C PRO A 185 -5.90 14.12 38.21
N ALA A 186 -4.91 14.56 39.00
CA ALA A 186 -4.01 13.76 39.84
C ALA A 186 -4.79 13.14 41.04
N ALA A 187 -4.30 12.22 41.87
CA ALA A 187 -2.95 11.83 42.27
C ALA A 187 -3.00 10.46 42.97
N ASP A 188 -1.89 9.70 42.98
CA ASP A 188 -1.24 9.25 44.22
C ASP A 188 0.15 8.68 43.91
N GLU A 189 1.18 9.24 44.55
CA GLU A 189 2.58 8.80 44.58
C GLU A 189 2.88 8.50 46.07
N PRO A 190 3.66 7.46 46.44
CA PRO A 190 5.10 7.68 46.72
C PRO A 190 5.98 6.39 46.63
N PRO A 191 7.27 6.38 47.05
CA PRO A 191 8.29 7.42 47.03
C PRO A 191 9.60 7.00 46.29
N ARG A 192 10.47 8.01 46.16
CA ARG A 192 11.82 8.03 45.59
C ARG A 192 12.88 7.36 46.46
N GLU A 193 13.89 6.77 45.82
CA GLU A 193 15.24 6.58 46.38
C GLU A 193 16.33 7.21 45.49
N ARG A 194 17.42 7.62 46.14
CA ARG A 194 18.44 8.60 45.70
C ARG A 194 19.63 7.96 44.94
N PRO A 195 20.46 8.77 44.25
CA PRO A 195 21.53 8.30 43.36
C PRO A 195 22.93 8.27 44.02
N GLY A 196 23.75 7.34 43.55
CA GLY A 196 25.20 7.19 43.76
C GLY A 196 25.62 5.84 43.16
N GLU A 197 26.75 5.59 42.53
CA GLU A 197 27.97 6.35 42.24
C GLU A 197 28.67 5.65 41.06
N ARG A 198 29.66 6.34 40.51
CA ARG A 198 30.50 5.99 39.35
C ARG A 198 31.31 4.70 39.55
N ARG A 199 31.64 3.98 38.47
CA ARG A 199 32.99 3.94 37.82
C ARG A 199 33.22 2.71 36.92
N SER A 200 33.82 3.05 35.78
CA SER A 200 34.92 2.38 35.09
C SER A 200 34.69 1.19 34.16
N ALA A 201 35.19 1.44 32.94
CA ALA A 201 35.42 0.55 31.83
C ALA A 201 36.37 -0.61 32.14
N VAL A 202 36.17 -1.72 31.43
CA VAL A 202 37.22 -2.67 31.04
C VAL A 202 36.91 -3.19 29.62
N ASP A 203 38.01 -3.43 28.92
CA ASP A 203 38.26 -3.75 27.52
C ASP A 203 37.42 -4.86 26.87
N GLY A 204 37.39 -4.78 25.54
CA GLY A 204 36.64 -5.66 24.66
C GLY A 204 37.32 -6.97 24.26
N LEU A 205 36.50 -7.82 23.64
CA LEU A 205 36.82 -8.97 22.79
C LEU A 205 35.63 -9.19 21.81
N PRO A 206 35.82 -9.92 20.70
CA PRO A 206 35.31 -9.50 19.39
C PRO A 206 33.95 -10.07 19.02
N GLY A 207 33.22 -9.30 18.21
CA GLY A 207 32.39 -9.82 17.13
C GLY A 207 31.32 -10.83 17.52
N GLU A 208 30.36 -10.44 18.36
CA GLU A 208 29.05 -11.07 18.32
C GLU A 208 28.45 -10.82 16.93
N THR A 209 28.54 -11.85 16.08
CA THR A 209 27.57 -12.08 15.02
C THR A 209 26.19 -11.77 15.58
N ARG A 210 25.57 -10.68 15.10
CA ARG A 210 24.16 -10.37 15.35
C ARG A 210 23.37 -11.65 15.16
N SER A 211 22.95 -12.23 16.28
CA SER A 211 22.13 -13.43 16.31
C SER A 211 20.89 -13.11 15.50
N ALA A 212 20.76 -13.71 14.32
CA ALA A 212 19.58 -13.57 13.51
C ALA A 212 18.39 -13.93 14.41
N SER A 213 17.46 -12.98 14.63
CA SER A 213 16.17 -13.24 15.26
C SER A 213 15.42 -14.27 14.40
N GLY A 214 15.76 -15.55 14.59
CA GLY A 214 15.25 -16.66 13.83
C GLY A 214 13.79 -16.84 14.16
N ARG A 215 12.93 -16.55 13.18
CA ARG A 215 11.52 -16.94 13.27
C ARG A 215 11.45 -18.45 13.30
N LEU A 216 10.72 -19.00 14.25
CA LEU A 216 10.53 -20.43 14.44
C LEU A 216 9.11 -20.80 14.01
N LEU A 217 8.96 -21.97 13.41
CA LEU A 217 7.66 -22.62 13.29
C LEU A 217 7.46 -23.41 14.57
N VAL A 218 6.45 -23.04 15.36
CA VAL A 218 6.21 -23.63 16.67
C VAL A 218 4.86 -24.34 16.68
N ARG A 219 4.86 -25.58 17.15
CA ARG A 219 3.65 -26.28 17.56
C ARG A 219 3.63 -26.38 19.08
N HIS A 220 2.48 -26.18 19.70
CA HIS A 220 2.35 -26.09 21.16
C HIS A 220 0.98 -26.57 21.63
N ARG A 221 0.92 -27.11 22.83
CA ARG A 221 -0.32 -27.38 23.56
C ARG A 221 -0.13 -27.13 25.07
N LEU A 222 -1.21 -26.69 25.70
CA LEU A 222 -1.32 -26.45 27.15
C LEU A 222 -2.16 -27.57 27.79
N TYR A 223 -1.72 -28.08 28.93
CA TYR A 223 -2.37 -29.14 29.70
C TYR A 223 -2.61 -28.67 31.14
N ALA A 224 -3.70 -29.14 31.75
CA ALA A 224 -4.06 -28.82 33.12
C ALA A 224 -3.17 -29.54 34.16
N ASP A 225 -2.65 -30.73 33.82
CA ASP A 225 -1.83 -31.55 34.72
C ASP A 225 -0.56 -32.08 34.02
N ARG A 226 0.45 -32.39 34.84
CA ARG A 226 1.77 -32.86 34.37
C ARG A 226 1.72 -34.24 33.74
N ALA A 227 0.83 -35.13 34.21
CA ALA A 227 0.79 -36.52 33.75
C ALA A 227 0.29 -36.58 32.30
N SER A 228 -0.78 -35.86 31.99
CA SER A 228 -1.30 -35.69 30.63
C SER A 228 -0.27 -35.04 29.70
N ALA A 229 0.40 -33.99 30.17
CA ALA A 229 1.47 -33.34 29.41
C ALA A 229 2.65 -34.30 29.13
N GLY A 230 2.98 -35.19 30.08
CA GLY A 230 4.08 -36.15 29.94
C GLY A 230 3.82 -37.26 28.92
N LEU A 231 2.56 -37.45 28.52
CA LEU A 231 2.14 -38.43 27.51
C LEU A 231 1.98 -37.81 26.11
N ALA A 232 2.13 -36.48 25.98
CA ALA A 232 1.94 -35.77 24.72
C ALA A 232 2.95 -36.20 23.65
N THR A 233 2.48 -36.34 22.42
CA THR A 233 3.32 -36.59 21.24
C THR A 233 3.35 -35.34 20.34
N PRO A 234 4.28 -35.25 19.37
CA PRO A 234 4.28 -34.15 18.40
C PRO A 234 2.98 -34.01 17.60
N GLU A 235 2.21 -35.08 17.43
CA GLU A 235 0.92 -35.07 16.72
C GLU A 235 -0.17 -34.35 17.50
N ASP A 236 -0.10 -34.37 18.83
CA ASP A 236 -1.05 -33.73 19.74
C ASP A 236 -0.90 -32.20 19.81
N LEU A 237 0.10 -31.61 19.14
CA LEU A 237 0.41 -30.19 19.25
C LEU A 237 -0.26 -29.36 18.15
N ASP A 238 -0.86 -28.23 18.55
CA ASP A 238 -1.50 -27.29 17.64
C ASP A 238 -0.46 -26.32 17.04
N SER A 239 -0.61 -25.94 15.77
CA SER A 239 0.33 -25.02 15.11
C SER A 239 0.08 -23.57 15.55
N LEU A 240 1.09 -22.92 16.11
CA LEU A 240 1.08 -21.47 16.41
C LEU A 240 1.57 -20.63 15.23
N GLY A 241 1.99 -21.26 14.13
CA GLY A 241 2.57 -20.58 12.98
C GLY A 241 3.97 -20.02 13.26
N MET A 242 4.33 -18.96 12.54
CA MET A 242 5.63 -18.31 12.70
C MET A 242 5.65 -17.40 13.93
N VAL A 243 6.51 -17.71 14.89
CA VAL A 243 6.66 -16.95 16.13
C VAL A 243 8.13 -16.67 16.42
N THR A 244 8.39 -15.63 17.21
CA THR A 244 9.71 -15.37 17.80
C THR A 244 9.76 -15.96 19.19
N LEU A 245 10.93 -16.35 19.69
CA LEU A 245 11.05 -16.84 21.07
C LEU A 245 10.53 -15.84 22.11
N ASP A 246 10.64 -14.54 21.83
CA ASP A 246 10.19 -13.47 22.72
C ASP A 246 8.66 -13.33 22.79
N SER A 247 7.91 -13.94 21.87
CA SER A 247 6.44 -13.96 21.89
C SER A 247 5.86 -15.20 22.56
N LEU A 248 6.70 -16.13 23.05
CA LEU A 248 6.28 -17.32 23.76
C LEU A 248 6.34 -17.12 25.28
N PRO A 249 5.55 -17.87 26.07
CA PRO A 249 5.73 -17.94 27.51
C PRO A 249 7.19 -18.28 27.86
N ARG A 250 7.75 -17.56 28.83
CA ARG A 250 9.20 -17.60 29.15
C ARG A 250 9.70 -19.03 29.37
N ALA A 251 8.94 -19.85 30.09
CA ALA A 251 9.29 -21.24 30.37
C ALA A 251 9.44 -22.07 29.08
N VAL A 252 8.54 -21.86 28.11
CA VAL A 252 8.58 -22.52 26.79
C VAL A 252 9.73 -21.99 25.94
N ALA A 253 9.93 -20.66 25.91
CA ALA A 253 11.04 -20.06 25.18
C ALA A 253 12.42 -20.54 25.69
N GLU A 254 12.59 -20.64 27.01
CA GLU A 254 13.80 -21.21 27.62
C GLU A 254 13.96 -22.69 27.34
N ALA A 255 12.88 -23.47 27.37
CA ALA A 255 12.92 -24.89 27.03
C ALA A 255 13.36 -25.11 25.57
N ILE A 256 12.80 -24.35 24.63
CA ILE A 256 13.17 -24.41 23.21
C ILE A 256 14.64 -24.02 23.02
N ARG A 257 15.15 -23.01 23.74
CA ARG A 257 16.57 -22.59 23.64
C ARG A 257 17.56 -23.66 24.10
N ARG A 258 17.17 -24.49 25.07
CA ARG A 258 18.05 -25.51 25.67
C ARG A 258 18.06 -26.84 24.93
N HIS A 259 17.16 -27.05 23.98
CA HIS A 259 17.02 -28.32 23.26
C HIS A 259 17.23 -28.14 21.75
N PRO A 260 17.71 -29.16 21.05
CA PRO A 260 17.79 -29.13 19.59
C PRO A 260 16.41 -28.88 18.98
N HIS A 261 16.36 -28.10 17.91
CA HIS A 261 15.13 -27.91 17.15
C HIS A 261 14.59 -29.24 16.60
N GLY A 262 13.27 -29.35 16.48
CA GLY A 262 12.57 -30.58 16.14
C GLY A 262 12.37 -31.54 17.33
N THR A 263 12.97 -31.24 18.48
CA THR A 263 12.74 -32.01 19.72
C THR A 263 11.44 -31.56 20.38
N LEU A 264 10.69 -32.52 20.90
CA LEU A 264 9.57 -32.26 21.80
C LEU A 264 10.11 -31.73 23.13
N VAL A 265 9.74 -30.50 23.49
CA VAL A 265 10.13 -29.85 24.74
C VAL A 265 8.94 -29.76 25.69
N GLY A 266 9.21 -29.95 26.97
CA GLY A 266 8.19 -30.05 28.01
C GLY A 266 8.14 -31.44 28.64
N PRO A 267 7.27 -31.65 29.64
CA PRO A 267 6.34 -30.67 30.21
C PRO A 267 7.08 -29.58 30.99
N VAL A 268 6.82 -28.30 30.67
CA VAL A 268 7.30 -27.14 31.44
C VAL A 268 6.13 -26.37 32.01
N ALA A 269 6.19 -26.00 33.29
CA ALA A 269 5.09 -25.31 33.97
C ALA A 269 5.27 -23.79 33.94
N ASP A 270 4.17 -23.06 33.81
CA ASP A 270 4.05 -21.65 34.17
C ASP A 270 2.72 -21.37 34.90
N ALA A 271 2.31 -20.11 34.99
CA ALA A 271 1.07 -19.70 35.66
C ALA A 271 -0.22 -20.19 34.97
N LEU A 272 -0.16 -20.58 33.69
CA LEU A 272 -1.29 -21.03 32.86
C LEU A 272 -1.42 -22.56 32.83
N GLY A 273 -0.36 -23.31 33.17
CA GLY A 273 -0.40 -24.77 33.24
C GLY A 273 0.87 -25.43 32.71
N TRP A 274 0.73 -26.63 32.14
CA TRP A 274 1.84 -27.44 31.63
C TRP A 274 1.94 -27.36 30.12
N HIS A 275 3.06 -26.87 29.62
CA HIS A 275 3.30 -26.65 28.19
C HIS A 275 4.13 -27.78 27.60
N VAL A 276 3.73 -28.20 26.41
CA VAL A 276 4.52 -29.06 25.53
C VAL A 276 4.62 -28.37 24.17
N ALA A 277 5.82 -28.31 23.59
CA ALA A 277 6.05 -27.66 22.31
C ALA A 277 7.06 -28.39 21.44
N THR A 278 7.03 -28.14 20.14
CA THR A 278 8.12 -28.41 19.22
C THR A 278 8.41 -27.14 18.46
N ALA A 279 9.69 -26.90 18.17
CA ALA A 279 10.10 -25.75 17.37
C ALA A 279 11.05 -26.20 16.28
N THR A 280 10.74 -25.89 15.03
CA THR A 280 11.66 -26.05 13.91
C THR A 280 12.13 -24.66 13.48
N PRO A 281 13.42 -24.50 13.12
CA PRO A 281 13.86 -23.27 12.51
C PRO A 281 13.02 -23.08 11.25
N SER A 282 12.48 -21.87 11.06
CA SER A 282 11.98 -21.54 9.73
C SER A 282 13.16 -21.73 8.78
N PRO A 283 13.02 -22.52 7.70
CA PRO A 283 14.10 -22.64 6.74
C PRO A 283 14.51 -21.22 6.35
N ALA A 284 15.82 -20.97 6.26
CA ALA A 284 16.32 -19.75 5.63
C ALA A 284 15.49 -19.52 4.37
N PRO A 285 15.05 -18.28 4.09
CA PRO A 285 14.29 -18.02 2.87
C PRO A 285 15.02 -18.72 1.73
N PRO A 286 14.31 -19.50 0.89
CA PRO A 286 14.98 -20.27 -0.14
C PRO A 286 15.95 -19.34 -0.88
N PRO A 287 17.16 -19.81 -1.27
CA PRO A 287 18.06 -19.02 -2.09
C PRO A 287 17.22 -18.42 -3.22
N PRO A 288 17.43 -17.13 -3.59
CA PRO A 288 16.54 -16.37 -4.45
C PRO A 288 15.94 -17.29 -5.50
N SER A 289 14.64 -17.59 -5.36
CA SER A 289 13.94 -18.46 -6.30
C SER A 289 14.29 -17.96 -7.69
N GLN A 290 14.68 -18.89 -8.56
CA GLN A 290 15.18 -18.63 -9.91
C GLN A 290 14.61 -17.33 -10.51
N PRO A 291 15.42 -16.46 -11.14
CA PRO A 291 15.05 -15.09 -11.49
C PRO A 291 13.68 -14.92 -12.18
N HIS A 292 13.15 -15.97 -12.82
CA HIS A 292 11.79 -16.00 -13.37
C HIS A 292 10.65 -15.80 -12.35
N HIS A 293 10.74 -16.33 -11.11
CA HIS A 293 9.64 -16.25 -10.13
C HIS A 293 9.48 -14.84 -9.52
N ARG A 294 10.55 -14.03 -9.41
CA ARG A 294 10.42 -12.60 -9.05
C ARG A 294 10.04 -11.73 -10.25
N ARG A 295 10.49 -12.11 -11.44
CA ARG A 295 10.16 -11.38 -12.68
C ARG A 295 8.67 -11.44 -12.96
N GLN A 296 7.98 -12.52 -12.62
CA GLN A 296 6.54 -12.65 -12.90
C GLN A 296 5.69 -11.63 -12.10
N PRO A 297 5.80 -11.48 -10.76
CA PRO A 297 5.12 -10.41 -10.04
C PRO A 297 5.47 -8.99 -10.54
N LEU A 298 6.74 -8.72 -10.84
CA LEU A 298 7.18 -7.42 -11.37
C LEU A 298 6.62 -7.14 -12.77
N LEU A 299 6.56 -8.16 -13.62
CA LEU A 299 5.98 -8.06 -14.96
C LEU A 299 4.48 -7.78 -14.85
N GLU A 300 3.77 -8.52 -14.01
CA GLU A 300 2.34 -8.31 -13.80
C GLU A 300 2.04 -6.91 -13.23
N ALA A 301 2.86 -6.41 -12.32
CA ALA A 301 2.77 -5.02 -11.85
C ALA A 301 3.05 -4.00 -12.98
N ALA A 302 4.03 -4.29 -13.84
CA ALA A 302 4.35 -3.43 -14.97
C ALA A 302 3.21 -3.39 -15.99
N ARG A 303 2.57 -4.53 -16.25
CA ARG A 303 1.39 -4.65 -17.12
C ARG A 303 0.22 -3.83 -16.57
N ARG A 304 -0.09 -3.93 -15.28
CA ARG A 304 -1.11 -3.10 -14.63
C ARG A 304 -0.81 -1.61 -14.74
N ARG A 305 0.43 -1.19 -14.47
CA ARG A 305 0.85 0.22 -14.61
C ARG A 305 0.71 0.72 -16.04
N ALA A 306 1.09 -0.10 -17.02
CA ALA A 306 0.95 0.24 -18.44
C ALA A 306 -0.52 0.35 -18.84
N PHE A 307 -1.37 -0.57 -18.38
CA PHE A 307 -2.80 -0.55 -18.65
C PHE A 307 -3.49 0.67 -18.04
N THR A 308 -3.18 1.03 -16.81
CA THR A 308 -3.72 2.25 -16.17
C THR A 308 -3.36 3.49 -16.99
N ARG A 309 -2.10 3.64 -17.41
CA ARG A 309 -1.67 4.76 -18.27
C ARG A 309 -2.40 4.78 -19.61
N TRP A 310 -2.57 3.61 -20.22
CA TRP A 310 -3.31 3.49 -21.47
C TRP A 310 -4.78 3.88 -21.31
N LEU A 311 -5.44 3.43 -20.24
CA LEU A 311 -6.82 3.81 -19.93
C LEU A 311 -6.96 5.32 -19.71
N ASP A 312 -6.03 5.94 -19.01
CA ASP A 312 -6.06 7.37 -18.74
C ASP A 312 -5.93 8.20 -20.03
N ASP A 313 -5.01 7.84 -20.93
CA ASP A 313 -4.87 8.46 -22.25
C ASP A 313 -6.12 8.24 -23.11
N MET A 314 -6.65 7.02 -23.14
CA MET A 314 -7.84 6.70 -23.93
C MET A 314 -9.10 7.39 -23.42
N ARG A 315 -9.27 7.52 -22.09
CA ARG A 315 -10.36 8.31 -21.50
C ARG A 315 -10.25 9.77 -21.89
N ALA A 316 -9.06 10.36 -21.76
CA ALA A 316 -8.82 11.76 -22.11
C ALA A 316 -9.13 12.05 -23.59
N ARG A 317 -8.95 11.06 -24.48
CA ARG A 317 -9.21 11.21 -25.92
C ARG A 317 -10.64 10.89 -26.34
N LYS A 318 -11.26 9.87 -25.75
CA LYS A 318 -12.50 9.28 -26.27
C LYS A 318 -13.72 9.49 -25.39
N VAL A 319 -13.56 9.88 -24.11
CA VAL A 319 -14.68 9.96 -23.17
C VAL A 319 -15.13 11.41 -23.00
N GLU A 320 -16.39 11.66 -23.32
CA GLU A 320 -17.07 12.92 -23.03
C GLU A 320 -18.12 12.67 -21.96
N LEU A 321 -17.98 13.32 -20.81
CA LEU A 321 -18.88 13.14 -19.65
C LEU A 321 -20.03 14.14 -19.67
N VAL A 322 -21.21 13.71 -19.23
CA VAL A 322 -22.29 14.64 -18.88
C VAL A 322 -21.92 15.36 -17.58
N PRO A 323 -22.13 16.70 -17.48
CA PRO A 323 -21.89 17.44 -16.25
C PRO A 323 -22.61 16.85 -15.02
N GLY A 324 -21.95 16.88 -13.87
CA GLY A 324 -22.43 16.30 -12.61
C GLY A 324 -22.03 14.83 -12.39
N LEU A 325 -21.52 14.16 -13.42
CA LEU A 325 -21.00 12.79 -13.36
C LEU A 325 -19.46 12.71 -13.42
N GLU A 326 -18.79 13.79 -13.01
CA GLU A 326 -17.34 13.85 -12.94
C GLU A 326 -16.76 12.77 -11.99
N HIS A 327 -15.45 12.58 -12.07
CA HIS A 327 -14.75 11.61 -11.21
C HIS A 327 -15.04 11.89 -9.71
N PRO A 328 -15.26 10.86 -8.86
CA PRO A 328 -15.57 11.06 -7.44
C PRO A 328 -14.54 11.91 -6.67
N GLY A 329 -13.26 11.82 -7.05
CA GLY A 329 -12.17 12.60 -6.47
C GLY A 329 -11.93 13.98 -7.11
N ASP A 330 -12.81 14.47 -7.99
CA ASP A 330 -12.65 15.78 -8.64
C ASP A 330 -12.77 16.91 -7.60
N PRO A 331 -11.74 17.77 -7.43
CA PRO A 331 -11.73 18.83 -6.43
C PRO A 331 -12.79 19.92 -6.64
N ARG A 332 -13.43 19.97 -7.81
CA ARG A 332 -14.51 20.90 -8.11
C ARG A 332 -15.85 20.47 -7.49
N GLN A 333 -15.96 19.21 -7.04
CA GLN A 333 -17.18 18.68 -6.44
C GLN A 333 -17.26 19.04 -4.95
N PRO A 334 -18.37 19.60 -4.46
CA PRO A 334 -18.52 20.00 -3.06
C PRO A 334 -18.52 18.81 -2.09
N ASP A 335 -18.77 17.62 -2.60
CA ASP A 335 -18.81 16.36 -1.88
C ASP A 335 -17.66 15.42 -2.27
N ASN A 336 -16.51 15.93 -2.72
CA ASN A 336 -15.29 15.14 -3.02
C ASN A 336 -14.56 14.59 -1.78
N HIS A 337 -15.24 14.46 -0.64
CA HIS A 337 -14.65 13.96 0.58
C HIS A 337 -14.33 12.47 0.43
N HIS A 338 -13.05 12.13 0.23
CA HIS A 338 -12.56 10.76 0.28
C HIS A 338 -12.70 10.23 1.71
N LYS A 339 -13.78 9.51 2.00
CA LYS A 339 -13.85 8.61 3.15
C LYS A 339 -13.64 7.19 2.63
N HIS A 340 -12.56 6.57 3.08
CA HIS A 340 -12.21 5.19 2.75
C HIS A 340 -13.10 4.18 3.46
#